data_AF-A0A6C0J257-F1
#
_entry.id   AF-A0A6C0J257-F1
#
_cell.length_a   1.000
_cell.length_b   1.000
_cell.length_c   1.000
_cell.angle_alpha   90.00
_cell.angle_beta   90.00
_cell.angle_gamma   90.00
#
_symmetry.space_group_name_H-M   'P 1'
#
loop_
_entity.id
_entity.type
_entity.pdbx_description
1 polymer ?
#
loop_
_entity_poly.entity_id
_entity_poly.type
_entity_poly.pdbx_seq_one_letter_code
_entity_poly.pdbx_strand_id
1 'polypeptide(L)'
;MEYADNIFSDKCDDNFYRFVGYSQENNKCLQEYFSQKTVNIIKNKVTELTLGVDPYNRPFVVSDKVICNVMSQIYDSFRPATAGIYTRYIMPSGTTSVSYVNDMINQVIEVITMDIKTNTGIEENNKKLTAWTTLYGDFNEHKLRQHSKIKVQNKRPAPFQFNMTY
;
A
#
# COMPACT_ATOMS: atom_id res chain seq x y z
N MET A 1 -30.91 -8.65 -29.60
CA MET A 1 -30.67 -8.24 -28.20
C MET A 1 -30.14 -9.50 -27.52
N GLU A 2 -28.84 -9.75 -27.69
CA GLU A 2 -28.19 -10.91 -27.08
C GLU A 2 -27.85 -10.56 -25.64
N TYR A 3 -28.45 -11.27 -24.71
CA TYR A 3 -28.25 -11.09 -23.28
C TYR A 3 -27.03 -11.90 -22.86
N ALA A 4 -25.99 -11.20 -22.40
CA ALA A 4 -24.97 -11.65 -21.44
C ALA A 4 -24.49 -13.11 -21.55
N ASP A 5 -23.95 -13.51 -22.70
CA ASP A 5 -23.13 -14.71 -22.80
C ASP A 5 -21.72 -14.39 -22.29
N ASN A 6 -21.50 -14.64 -21.00
CA ASN A 6 -20.26 -15.09 -20.34
C ASN A 6 -20.28 -14.71 -18.84
N ILE A 7 -21.07 -15.43 -18.05
CA ILE A 7 -21.14 -15.27 -16.57
C ILE A 7 -19.84 -15.75 -15.87
N PHE A 8 -18.95 -16.40 -16.62
CA PHE A 8 -17.61 -16.77 -16.17
C PHE A 8 -16.57 -16.27 -17.18
N SER A 9 -16.32 -14.96 -17.20
CA SER A 9 -15.09 -14.50 -17.82
C SER A 9 -14.03 -14.43 -16.73
N ASP A 10 -13.01 -15.28 -16.84
CA ASP A 10 -11.72 -15.24 -16.12
C ASP A 10 -10.96 -13.93 -16.41
N LYS A 11 -11.65 -12.80 -16.29
CA LYS A 11 -11.10 -11.47 -16.52
C LYS A 11 -10.70 -10.90 -15.18
N CYS A 12 -9.44 -10.50 -15.10
CA CYS A 12 -8.83 -9.90 -13.92
C CYS A 12 -9.38 -8.51 -13.59
N ASP A 13 -10.06 -7.86 -14.53
CA ASP A 13 -10.65 -6.52 -14.34
C ASP A 13 -12.06 -6.61 -13.75
N ASP A 14 -12.17 -6.33 -12.44
CA ASP A 14 -13.45 -6.26 -11.72
C ASP A 14 -14.28 -5.03 -12.13
N ASN A 15 -13.66 -4.03 -12.77
CA ASN A 15 -14.34 -2.81 -13.22
C ASN A 15 -14.90 -2.91 -14.65
N PHE A 16 -14.83 -4.08 -15.27
CA PHE A 16 -15.25 -4.27 -16.67
C PHE A 16 -16.66 -3.73 -16.97
N TYR A 17 -17.59 -3.84 -16.02
CA TYR A 17 -18.98 -3.39 -16.17
C TYR A 17 -19.23 -1.92 -15.81
N ARG A 18 -18.21 -1.15 -15.44
CA ARG A 18 -18.38 0.22 -14.94
C ARG A 18 -18.89 1.18 -16.01
N PHE A 19 -18.50 0.97 -17.27
CA PHE A 19 -18.88 1.83 -18.39
C PHE A 19 -19.70 1.04 -19.40
N VAL A 20 -21.02 1.21 -19.37
CA VAL A 20 -21.94 0.56 -20.32
C VAL A 20 -21.69 1.11 -21.73
N GLY A 21 -21.43 0.21 -22.69
CA GLY A 21 -21.23 0.57 -24.10
C GLY A 21 -19.83 1.11 -24.44
N TYR A 22 -18.92 1.17 -23.47
CA TYR A 22 -17.52 1.53 -23.70
C TYR A 22 -16.65 0.28 -23.67
N SER A 23 -16.03 -0.08 -24.80
CA SER A 23 -15.05 -1.17 -24.85
C SER A 23 -13.62 -0.59 -24.81
N GLN A 24 -12.80 -1.12 -23.90
CA GLN A 24 -11.36 -0.81 -23.86
C GLN A 24 -10.55 -1.56 -24.94
N GLU A 25 -11.23 -2.11 -25.95
CA GLU A 25 -10.61 -2.91 -27.03
C GLU A 25 -9.53 -2.14 -27.79
N ASN A 26 -9.59 -0.80 -27.77
CA ASN A 26 -8.63 0.06 -28.46
C ASN A 26 -7.37 0.40 -27.66
N ASN A 27 -7.28 0.08 -26.35
CA ASN A 27 -6.09 0.39 -25.54
C ASN A 27 -5.28 -0.87 -25.17
N LYS A 28 -4.31 -1.20 -26.02
CA LYS A 28 -3.41 -2.36 -25.85
C LYS A 28 -2.63 -2.35 -24.52
N CYS A 29 -2.26 -1.17 -24.01
CA CYS A 29 -1.51 -1.07 -22.75
C CYS A 29 -2.34 -1.49 -21.54
N LEU A 30 -3.64 -1.16 -21.51
CA LEU A 30 -4.55 -1.58 -20.44
C LEU A 30 -4.91 -3.07 -20.53
N GLN A 31 -5.00 -3.61 -21.74
CA GLN A 31 -5.16 -5.05 -21.93
C GLN A 31 -3.94 -5.83 -21.42
N GLU A 32 -2.73 -5.31 -21.66
CA GLU A 32 -1.50 -5.91 -21.12
C GLU A 32 -1.45 -5.78 -19.60
N TYR A 33 -1.94 -4.69 -19.02
CA TYR A 33 -2.05 -4.52 -17.56
C TYR A 33 -2.86 -5.67 -16.94
N PHE A 34 -4.10 -5.91 -17.38
CA PHE A 34 -4.95 -6.98 -16.85
C PHE A 34 -4.65 -8.39 -17.41
N SER A 35 -3.53 -8.55 -18.13
CA SER A 35 -3.15 -9.86 -18.67
C SER A 35 -2.59 -10.80 -17.59
N GLN A 36 -2.80 -12.10 -17.75
CA GLN A 36 -2.25 -13.12 -16.85
C GLN A 36 -0.71 -13.05 -16.76
N LYS A 37 -0.05 -12.61 -17.84
CA LYS A 37 1.40 -12.39 -17.85
C LYS A 37 1.82 -11.38 -16.78
N THR A 38 1.10 -10.26 -16.69
CA THR A 38 1.37 -9.21 -15.69
C THR A 38 1.05 -9.69 -14.28
N VAL A 39 -0.05 -10.42 -14.09
CA VAL A 39 -0.40 -11.05 -12.80
C VAL A 39 0.73 -11.97 -12.33
N ASN A 40 1.28 -12.81 -13.22
CA ASN A 40 2.40 -13.69 -12.89
C ASN A 40 3.68 -12.92 -12.54
N ILE A 41 3.96 -11.81 -13.23
CA ILE A 41 5.10 -10.93 -12.90
C ILE A 41 4.92 -10.34 -11.50
N ILE A 42 3.74 -9.81 -11.19
CA ILE A 42 3.42 -9.26 -9.87
C ILE A 42 3.56 -10.33 -8.80
N LYS A 43 2.98 -11.52 -9.02
CA LYS A 43 3.05 -12.66 -8.10
C LYS A 43 4.50 -13.06 -7.77
N ASN A 44 5.34 -13.18 -8.79
CA ASN A 44 6.74 -13.52 -8.62
C ASN A 44 7.51 -12.41 -7.87
N LYS A 45 7.25 -11.14 -8.20
CA LYS A 45 7.90 -10.00 -7.54
C LYS A 45 7.47 -9.81 -6.10
N VAL A 46 6.19 -9.99 -5.79
CA VAL A 46 5.70 -9.97 -4.41
C VAL A 46 6.35 -11.09 -3.61
N THR A 47 6.42 -12.31 -4.17
CA THR A 47 7.07 -13.44 -3.51
C THR A 47 8.54 -13.14 -3.24
N GLU A 48 9.27 -12.59 -4.21
CA GLU A 48 10.68 -12.20 -4.09
C GLU A 48 10.90 -11.14 -3.01
N LEU A 49 10.08 -10.09 -2.98
CA LEU A 49 10.21 -8.96 -2.05
C LEU A 49 9.77 -9.28 -0.61
N THR A 50 9.08 -10.40 -0.42
CA THR A 50 8.61 -10.89 0.89
C THR A 50 9.44 -12.06 1.42
N LEU A 51 10.48 -12.49 0.70
CA LEU A 51 11.46 -13.44 1.23
C LEU A 51 12.13 -12.87 2.49
N GLY A 52 12.31 -13.72 3.49
CA GLY A 52 12.90 -13.34 4.78
C GLY A 52 11.97 -12.57 5.73
N VAL A 53 10.71 -12.32 5.35
CA VAL A 53 9.73 -11.68 6.24
C VAL A 53 9.18 -12.68 7.28
N ASP A 54 8.99 -13.94 6.90
CA ASP A 54 8.58 -15.00 7.84
C ASP A 54 9.81 -15.54 8.58
N PRO A 55 9.74 -15.80 9.91
CA PRO A 55 10.84 -16.37 10.69
C PRO A 55 11.36 -17.72 10.17
N TYR A 56 10.49 -18.49 9.50
CA TYR A 56 10.82 -19.78 8.89
C TYR A 56 11.18 -19.66 7.40
N ASN A 57 11.30 -18.43 6.91
CA ASN A 57 11.61 -18.10 5.52
C ASN A 57 10.68 -18.79 4.50
N ARG A 58 9.40 -18.97 4.84
CA ARG A 58 8.41 -19.51 3.91
C ARG A 58 8.02 -18.43 2.89
N PRO A 59 7.93 -18.77 1.59
CA PRO A 59 7.53 -17.80 0.58
C PRO A 59 6.04 -17.47 0.73
N PHE A 60 5.71 -16.18 0.73
CA PHE A 60 4.31 -15.73 0.67
C PHE A 60 3.84 -15.77 -0.79
N VAL A 61 2.90 -16.67 -1.07
CA VAL A 61 2.27 -16.78 -2.39
C VAL A 61 0.89 -16.16 -2.34
N VAL A 62 0.70 -15.08 -3.09
CA VAL A 62 -0.58 -14.37 -3.18
C VAL A 62 -1.46 -15.01 -4.26
N SER A 63 -2.76 -15.10 -3.97
CA SER A 63 -3.74 -15.60 -4.95
C SER A 63 -3.98 -14.60 -6.07
N ASP A 64 -4.18 -15.11 -7.28
CA ASP A 64 -4.40 -14.30 -8.48
C ASP A 64 -5.64 -13.39 -8.33
N LYS A 65 -6.70 -13.90 -7.66
CA LYS A 65 -7.91 -13.12 -7.36
C LYS A 65 -7.63 -11.87 -6.52
N VAL A 66 -6.76 -11.97 -5.52
CA VAL A 66 -6.39 -10.82 -4.67
C VAL A 66 -5.59 -9.80 -5.49
N ILE A 67 -4.66 -10.28 -6.32
CA ILE A 67 -3.89 -9.42 -7.22
C ILE A 67 -4.83 -8.66 -8.16
N CYS A 68 -5.78 -9.35 -8.79
CA CYS A 68 -6.75 -8.76 -9.70
C CYS A 68 -7.64 -7.70 -9.04
N ASN A 69 -8.09 -7.94 -7.80
CA ASN A 69 -8.86 -6.97 -7.04
C ASN A 69 -8.03 -5.70 -6.75
N VAL A 70 -6.79 -5.86 -6.27
CA VAL A 70 -5.90 -4.72 -6.00
C VAL A 70 -5.57 -3.94 -7.28
N MET A 71 -5.35 -4.64 -8.40
CA MET A 71 -5.16 -4.02 -9.72
C MET A 71 -6.37 -3.19 -10.14
N SER A 72 -7.58 -3.72 -9.94
CA SER A 72 -8.83 -3.03 -10.24
C SER A 72 -9.01 -1.77 -9.37
N GLN A 73 -8.67 -1.85 -8.08
CA GLN A 73 -8.73 -0.70 -7.16
C GLN A 73 -7.70 0.38 -7.51
N ILE A 74 -6.48 -0.02 -7.86
CA ILE A 74 -5.44 0.92 -8.29
C ILE A 74 -5.83 1.56 -9.61
N TYR A 75 -6.34 0.81 -10.57
CA TYR A 75 -6.83 1.37 -11.82
C TYR A 75 -7.92 2.45 -11.61
N ASP A 76 -8.86 2.22 -10.69
CA ASP A 76 -9.90 3.22 -10.37
C ASP A 76 -9.34 4.46 -9.66
N SER A 77 -8.43 4.27 -8.71
CA SER A 77 -7.86 5.37 -7.92
C SER A 77 -6.72 6.11 -8.61
N PHE A 78 -6.10 5.51 -9.63
CA PHE A 78 -4.92 6.07 -10.29
C PHE A 78 -5.28 7.38 -10.98
N ARG A 79 -4.50 8.42 -10.69
CA ARG A 79 -4.57 9.71 -11.36
C ARG A 79 -3.19 10.02 -11.92
N PRO A 80 -3.01 10.08 -13.24
CA PRO A 80 -1.72 10.46 -13.80
C PRO A 80 -1.40 11.90 -13.36
N ALA A 81 -0.11 12.19 -13.19
CA ALA A 81 0.35 13.55 -12.92
C ALA A 81 -0.11 14.46 -14.07
N THR A 82 -1.12 15.28 -13.81
CA THR A 82 -1.65 16.24 -14.77
C THR A 82 -0.99 17.59 -14.49
N ALA A 83 -0.28 18.10 -15.49
CA ALA A 83 0.30 19.42 -15.41
C ALA A 83 -0.81 20.50 -15.48
N GLY A 84 -0.67 21.54 -14.68
CA GLY A 84 -1.50 22.74 -14.76
C GLY A 84 -1.19 23.57 -16.01
N ILE A 85 -2.01 24.59 -16.29
CA ILE A 85 -1.89 25.45 -17.49
C ILE A 85 -0.48 26.02 -17.67
N TYR A 86 0.18 26.41 -16.56
CA TYR A 86 1.52 27.01 -16.57
C TYR A 86 2.67 26.01 -16.43
N THR A 87 2.39 24.75 -16.03
CA THR A 87 3.43 23.72 -15.80
C THR A 87 3.47 22.65 -16.88
N ARG A 88 2.63 22.76 -17.92
CA ARG A 88 2.49 21.79 -19.03
C ARG A 88 3.80 21.46 -19.76
N TYR A 89 4.74 22.41 -19.84
CA TYR A 89 5.99 22.25 -20.60
C TYR A 89 7.22 21.93 -19.73
N ILE A 90 7.08 21.98 -18.41
CA ILE A 90 8.17 21.76 -17.44
C ILE A 90 7.97 20.51 -16.59
N MET A 91 6.74 19.99 -16.53
CA MET A 91 6.58 18.61 -16.11
C MET A 91 7.26 17.74 -17.16
N PRO A 92 8.25 16.91 -16.79
CA PRO A 92 8.81 15.95 -17.73
C PRO A 92 7.63 15.12 -18.24
N SER A 93 7.24 15.34 -19.49
CA SER A 93 6.20 14.58 -20.20
C SER A 93 6.69 13.17 -20.53
N GLY A 94 7.45 12.57 -19.61
CA GLY A 94 8.21 11.34 -19.77
C GLY A 94 7.37 10.08 -19.64
N THR A 95 6.07 10.18 -19.42
CA THR A 95 5.19 9.03 -19.46
C THR A 95 4.61 8.90 -20.86
N THR A 96 5.35 8.24 -21.75
CA THR A 96 4.71 7.43 -22.79
C THR A 96 3.65 6.56 -22.10
N SER A 97 2.58 6.17 -22.80
CA SER A 97 1.50 5.38 -22.22
C SER A 97 1.95 4.09 -21.52
N VAL A 98 3.16 3.64 -21.83
CA VAL A 98 3.84 2.50 -21.20
C VAL A 98 4.24 2.79 -19.74
N SER A 99 4.63 4.02 -19.40
CA SER A 99 5.14 4.34 -18.05
C SER A 99 4.05 4.33 -16.99
N TYR A 100 2.85 4.83 -17.28
CA TYR A 100 1.79 4.88 -16.27
C TYR A 100 1.30 3.48 -15.89
N VAL A 101 1.32 2.52 -16.83
CA VAL A 101 0.99 1.11 -16.54
C VAL A 101 2.03 0.50 -15.60
N ASN A 102 3.31 0.76 -15.84
CA ASN A 102 4.38 0.33 -14.94
C ASN A 102 4.24 0.97 -13.55
N ASP A 103 3.87 2.24 -13.46
CA ASP A 103 3.61 2.92 -12.19
C ASP A 103 2.45 2.26 -11.43
N MET A 104 1.35 1.92 -12.11
CA MET A 104 0.26 1.15 -11.52
C MET A 104 0.70 -0.23 -11.05
N ILE A 105 1.50 -0.96 -11.85
CA ILE A 105 2.04 -2.28 -11.47
C ILE A 105 2.91 -2.17 -10.22
N ASN A 106 3.78 -1.15 -10.15
CA ASN A 106 4.63 -0.91 -9.00
C ASN A 106 3.81 -0.59 -7.75
N GLN A 107 2.76 0.23 -7.86
CA GLN A 107 1.85 0.51 -6.76
C GLN A 107 1.14 -0.77 -6.27
N VAL A 108 0.72 -1.66 -7.18
CA VAL A 108 0.10 -2.95 -6.81
C VAL A 108 1.08 -3.79 -5.98
N ILE A 109 2.32 -3.92 -6.46
CA ILE A 109 3.36 -4.67 -5.74
C ILE A 109 3.62 -4.04 -4.37
N GLU A 110 3.73 -2.72 -4.29
CA GLU A 110 3.98 -2.00 -3.04
C GLU A 110 2.85 -2.21 -2.02
N VAL A 111 1.59 -2.03 -2.42
CA VAL A 111 0.43 -2.22 -1.53
C VAL A 111 0.39 -3.64 -0.97
N ILE A 112 0.55 -4.66 -1.82
CA ILE A 112 0.49 -6.06 -1.40
C ILE A 112 1.68 -6.40 -0.49
N THR A 113 2.89 -5.99 -0.86
CA THR A 113 4.10 -6.29 -0.05
C THR A 113 4.07 -5.56 1.29
N MET A 114 3.57 -4.33 1.34
CA MET A 114 3.43 -3.58 2.59
C MET A 114 2.37 -4.17 3.51
N ASP A 115 1.22 -4.62 2.96
CA ASP A 115 0.19 -5.30 3.74
C ASP A 115 0.74 -6.59 4.38
N ILE A 116 1.44 -7.43 3.60
CA ILE A 116 2.07 -8.66 4.11
C ILE A 116 3.06 -8.33 5.24
N LYS A 117 4.01 -7.40 5.00
CA LYS A 117 5.02 -7.02 6.00
C LYS A 117 4.43 -6.42 7.27
N THR A 118 3.36 -5.64 7.12
CA THR A 118 2.68 -5.01 8.25
C THR A 118 1.95 -6.05 9.08
N ASN A 119 1.18 -6.94 8.44
CA ASN A 119 0.42 -7.97 9.12
C ASN A 119 1.34 -8.98 9.83
N THR A 120 2.42 -9.43 9.18
CA THR A 120 3.40 -10.32 9.83
C THR A 120 4.11 -9.62 10.99
N GLY A 121 4.52 -8.36 10.82
CA GLY A 121 5.12 -7.57 11.89
C GLY A 121 4.19 -7.35 13.08
N ILE A 122 2.89 -7.16 12.83
CA ILE A 122 1.87 -7.09 13.88
C ILE A 122 1.74 -8.45 14.58
N GLU A 123 1.64 -9.56 13.84
CA GLU A 123 1.55 -10.89 14.41
C GLU A 123 2.76 -11.24 15.28
N GLU A 124 3.98 -10.94 14.83
CA GLU A 124 5.20 -11.18 15.61
C GLU A 124 5.24 -10.36 16.89
N ASN A 125 4.80 -9.10 16.84
CA ASN A 125 4.71 -8.26 18.02
C ASN A 125 3.61 -8.73 18.96
N ASN A 126 2.47 -9.18 18.43
CA ASN A 126 1.38 -9.75 19.22
C ASN A 126 1.78 -11.07 19.88
N LYS A 127 2.60 -11.92 19.24
CA LYS A 127 3.14 -13.16 19.83
C LYS A 127 4.00 -12.91 21.08
N LYS A 128 4.61 -11.72 21.20
CA LYS A 128 5.38 -11.32 22.40
C LYS A 128 4.46 -10.96 23.57
N LEU A 129 3.19 -10.63 23.30
CA LEU A 129 2.23 -10.29 24.34
C LEU A 129 1.72 -11.57 24.98
N THR A 130 1.91 -11.68 26.30
CA THR A 130 1.30 -12.73 27.13
C THR A 130 0.18 -12.11 27.95
N ALA A 131 -0.78 -12.92 28.41
CA ALA A 131 -1.87 -12.44 29.27
C ALA A 131 -1.39 -11.76 30.58
N TRP A 132 -0.12 -11.96 30.95
CA TRP A 132 0.49 -11.39 32.15
C TRP A 132 1.37 -10.15 31.84
N THR A 133 1.79 -9.95 30.58
CA THR A 133 2.44 -8.71 30.14
C THR A 133 1.43 -7.64 29.68
N THR A 134 0.13 -7.91 29.71
CA THR A 134 -0.94 -6.94 29.42
C THR A 134 -1.41 -6.15 30.64
N LEU A 135 -0.88 -6.42 31.83
CA LEU A 135 -1.10 -5.56 33.00
C LEU A 135 -0.45 -4.19 32.74
N TYR A 136 -1.26 -3.24 32.29
CA TYR A 136 -0.83 -1.91 31.92
C TYR A 136 -0.18 -1.19 33.12
N GLY A 137 1.02 -0.62 32.93
CA GLY A 137 1.74 0.10 33.99
C GLY A 137 3.25 -0.14 33.96
N ASP A 138 3.91 0.19 35.07
CA ASP A 138 5.37 0.06 35.24
C ASP A 138 5.86 -1.40 35.42
N PHE A 139 4.94 -2.36 35.53
CA PHE A 139 5.23 -3.79 35.72
C PHE A 139 5.22 -4.60 34.41
N ASN A 140 5.11 -3.95 33.26
CA ASN A 140 5.18 -4.60 31.95
C ASN A 140 6.59 -4.50 31.35
N GLU A 141 7.21 -5.64 31.04
CA GLU A 141 8.51 -5.73 30.35
C GLU A 141 8.54 -4.97 29.02
N HIS A 142 7.40 -4.89 28.33
CA HIS A 142 7.26 -4.22 27.04
C HIS A 142 6.87 -2.74 27.13
N LYS A 143 6.77 -2.18 28.35
CA LYS A 143 6.47 -0.75 28.61
C LYS A 143 5.20 -0.24 27.92
N LEU A 144 4.21 -1.10 27.69
CA LEU A 144 2.92 -0.70 27.11
C LEU A 144 2.14 0.13 28.13
N ARG A 145 1.70 1.31 27.72
CA ARG A 145 0.95 2.26 28.56
C ARG A 145 -0.47 2.40 28.05
N GLN A 146 -1.43 2.45 28.96
CA GLN A 146 -2.85 2.70 28.64
C GLN A 146 -3.09 4.14 28.17
N HIS A 147 -2.21 5.07 28.56
CA HIS A 147 -2.30 6.48 28.20
C HIS A 147 -0.97 6.98 27.65
N SER A 148 -1.02 8.10 26.91
CA SER A 148 0.17 8.77 26.39
C SER A 148 1.07 9.26 27.54
N LYS A 149 2.39 9.35 27.29
CA LYS A 149 3.33 9.91 28.28
C LYS A 149 2.92 11.36 28.58
N ILE A 150 2.63 11.64 29.85
CA ILE A 150 2.36 13.01 30.31
C ILE A 150 3.61 13.84 29.96
N LYS A 151 3.44 14.78 29.02
CA LYS A 151 4.49 15.72 28.65
C LYS A 151 4.56 16.76 29.75
N VAL A 152 5.47 16.57 30.71
CA VAL A 152 5.78 17.62 31.68
C VAL A 152 6.48 18.72 30.89
N GLN A 153 5.83 19.88 30.75
CA GLN A 153 6.52 21.07 30.25
C GLN A 153 7.56 21.43 31.29
N ASN A 154 8.84 21.15 31.03
CA ASN A 154 9.96 21.66 31.82
C ASN A 154 10.09 23.18 31.59
N LYS A 155 9.06 23.96 31.93
CA LYS A 155 9.20 25.39 32.17
C LYS A 155 9.85 25.54 33.54
N ARG A 156 11.18 25.43 33.57
CA ARG A 156 11.97 25.92 34.71
C ARG A 156 11.62 27.41 34.89
N PRO A 157 11.18 27.86 36.08
CA PRO A 157 11.13 29.28 36.38
C PRO A 157 12.52 29.87 36.16
N ALA A 158 12.63 31.01 35.46
CA ALA A 158 13.90 31.70 35.33
C ALA A 158 14.43 32.01 36.75
N PRO A 159 15.68 31.61 37.08
CA PRO A 159 16.24 31.95 38.38
C PRO A 159 16.29 33.47 38.53
N PHE A 160 15.92 33.95 39.70
CA PHE A 160 15.91 35.37 40.05
C PHE A 160 17.28 36.00 39.77
N GLN A 161 17.33 36.97 38.85
CA GLN A 161 18.55 37.73 38.54
C GLN A 161 18.47 39.08 39.25
N PHE A 162 19.36 39.32 40.21
CA PHE A 162 19.53 40.64 40.81
C PHE A 162 20.58 41.40 40.00
N ASN A 163 20.18 42.52 39.39
CA ASN A 163 21.10 43.39 38.68
C ASN A 163 21.82 44.27 39.71
N MET A 164 23.07 43.92 40.06
CA MET A 164 23.89 44.78 40.92
C MET A 164 24.62 45.81 40.06
N THR A 165 24.21 47.07 40.16
CA THR A 165 24.99 48.22 39.69
C THR A 165 25.94 48.64 40.82
N TYR A 166 27.25 48.59 40.57
CA TYR A 166 28.28 49.15 41.45
C TYR A 166 28.33 50.68 41.31
#